data_AF-J9E8S2-F1
#
_entry.id   AF-J9E8S2-F1
#
_cell.length_a   1.000
_cell.length_b   1.000
_cell.length_c   1.000
_cell.angle_alpha   90.00
_cell.angle_beta   90.00
_cell.angle_gamma   90.00
#
_symmetry.space_group_name_H-M   'P 1'
#
loop_
_entity.id
_entity.type
_entity.pdbx_description
1 polymer ?
#
loop_
_entity_poly.entity_id
_entity_poly.type
_entity_poly.pdbx_seq_one_letter_code
_entity_poly.pdbx_strand_id
1 'polypeptide(L)'
;MGDQLWLARYLLYRIAEIYGVLVTFDPKPAITYGDWNGAGCHCNFSTEKMRSDGGIKYVEEAIKKLEKKHKEHIEVYDPHGGMDNVRRLTGKHETSSIDKFSWGIANRAASIRIPRAVAKDKKV
;
A
#
# COMPACT_ATOMS: atom_id res chain seq x y z
N MET A 1 12.44 -6.58 6.67
CA MET A 1 11.70 -6.09 5.49
C MET A 1 12.46 -4.95 4.83
N GLY A 2 12.66 -3.81 5.52
CA GLY A 2 13.32 -2.62 4.96
C GLY A 2 14.61 -2.92 4.19
N ASP A 3 15.55 -3.61 4.83
CA ASP A 3 16.85 -3.95 4.24
C ASP A 3 16.73 -4.70 2.91
N GLN A 4 15.87 -5.73 2.87
CA GLN A 4 15.65 -6.53 1.66
C GLN A 4 15.02 -5.71 0.53
N LEU A 5 14.03 -4.85 0.84
CA LEU A 5 13.41 -3.99 -0.17
C LEU A 5 14.39 -2.96 -0.72
N TRP A 6 15.20 -2.34 0.15
CA TRP A 6 16.22 -1.37 -0.28
C TRP A 6 17.29 -2.03 -1.15
N LEU A 7 17.77 -3.22 -0.77
CA LEU A 7 18.70 -3.99 -1.60
C LEU A 7 18.06 -4.37 -2.95
N ALA A 8 16.78 -4.78 -2.96
CA ALA A 8 16.07 -5.09 -4.19
C ALA A 8 15.95 -3.86 -5.12
N ARG A 9 15.67 -2.67 -4.57
CA ARG A 9 15.65 -1.41 -5.33
C ARG A 9 17.02 -1.07 -5.91
N TYR A 10 18.08 -1.26 -5.12
CA TYR A 10 19.45 -1.08 -5.60
C TYR A 10 19.74 -2.02 -6.78
N LEU A 11 19.46 -3.32 -6.64
CA LEU A 11 19.66 -4.29 -7.72
C LEU A 11 18.84 -3.94 -8.98
N LEU A 12 17.59 -3.48 -8.82
CA LEU A 12 16.77 -3.03 -9.94
C LEU A 12 17.43 -1.87 -10.71
N TYR A 13 17.98 -0.87 -10.00
CA TYR A 13 18.72 0.21 -10.64
C TYR A 13 20.00 -0.27 -11.32
N ARG A 14 20.74 -1.21 -10.73
CA ARG A 14 21.95 -1.79 -11.35
C ARG A 14 21.63 -2.52 -12.66
N ILE A 15 20.50 -3.23 -12.71
CA ILE A 15 20.04 -3.88 -13.94
C ILE A 15 19.60 -2.84 -14.97
N ALA A 16 18.82 -1.83 -14.56
CA ALA A 16 18.36 -0.77 -15.45
C ALA A 16 19.54 -0.04 -16.13
N GLU A 17 20.62 0.21 -15.39
CA GLU A 17 21.86 0.80 -15.89
C GLU A 17 22.52 -0.04 -16.99
N ILE A 18 22.59 -1.37 -16.83
CA ILE A 18 23.14 -2.29 -17.84
C ILE A 18 22.36 -2.20 -19.16
N TYR A 19 21.04 -2.04 -19.08
CA TYR A 19 20.16 -1.95 -20.24
C TYR A 19 19.96 -0.50 -20.75
N GLY A 20 20.57 0.50 -20.12
CA GLY A 20 20.43 1.91 -20.52
C GLY A 20 19.00 2.46 -20.35
N VAL A 21 18.23 1.95 -19.37
CA VAL A 21 16.86 2.39 -19.08
C VAL A 21 16.77 3.06 -17.71
N LEU A 22 15.70 3.85 -17.50
CA LEU A 22 15.43 4.51 -16.23
C LEU A 22 14.28 3.83 -15.49
N VAL A 23 14.39 3.79 -14.17
CA VAL A 23 13.34 3.30 -13.25
C VAL A 23 12.89 4.46 -12.36
N THR A 24 11.59 4.64 -12.23
CA THR A 24 11.00 5.63 -11.32
C THR A 24 10.09 4.96 -10.30
N PHE A 25 10.15 5.44 -9.06
CA PHE A 25 9.22 5.09 -7.99
C PHE A 25 8.25 6.24 -7.67
N ASP A 26 8.18 7.26 -8.54
CA ASP A 26 7.15 8.29 -8.41
C ASP A 26 5.75 7.63 -8.45
N PRO A 27 4.85 7.96 -7.51
CA PRO A 27 3.56 7.28 -7.40
C PRO A 27 2.60 7.58 -8.56
N LYS A 28 2.86 8.65 -9.32
CA LYS A 28 2.11 9.02 -10.52
C LYS A 28 3.07 9.80 -11.45
N PRO A 29 3.95 9.12 -12.20
CA PRO A 29 4.92 9.80 -13.05
C PRO A 29 4.21 10.66 -14.11
N ALA A 30 4.82 11.79 -14.51
CA ALA A 30 4.19 12.73 -15.46
C ALA A 30 3.79 12.09 -16.80
N ILE A 31 4.58 11.13 -17.29
CA ILE A 31 4.28 10.36 -18.50
C ILE A 31 3.00 9.51 -18.40
N THR A 32 2.50 9.27 -17.18
CA THR A 32 1.28 8.51 -16.87
C THR A 32 0.17 9.39 -16.30
N TYR A 33 0.27 10.72 -16.45
CA TYR A 33 -0.84 11.61 -16.11
C TYR A 33 -2.08 11.29 -16.97
N GLY A 34 -3.26 11.49 -16.39
CA GLY A 34 -4.53 11.05 -16.98
C GLY A 34 -4.91 9.62 -16.59
N ASP A 35 -5.54 8.91 -17.54
CA ASP A 35 -6.24 7.63 -17.37
C ASP A 35 -5.31 6.40 -17.36
N TRP A 36 -4.22 6.51 -16.60
CA TRP A 36 -3.26 5.43 -16.39
C TRP A 36 -3.13 5.13 -14.90
N ASN A 37 -2.80 3.88 -14.55
CA ASN A 37 -2.60 3.54 -13.15
C ASN A 37 -1.37 4.26 -12.57
N GLY A 38 -1.41 4.54 -11.26
CA GLY A 38 -0.24 4.96 -10.51
C GLY A 38 0.55 3.77 -9.94
N ALA A 39 1.70 4.06 -9.32
CA ALA A 39 2.53 3.06 -8.66
C ALA A 39 2.36 3.12 -7.14
N GLY A 40 2.00 1.99 -6.53
CA GLY A 40 1.87 1.85 -5.07
C GLY A 40 2.85 0.82 -4.51
N CYS A 41 3.10 0.89 -3.20
CA CYS A 41 3.92 -0.08 -2.47
C CYS A 41 3.07 -0.76 -1.39
N HIS A 42 2.09 -1.58 -1.80
CA HIS A 42 1.18 -2.25 -0.85
C HIS A 42 1.97 -3.09 0.17
N CYS A 43 1.69 -2.88 1.46
CA CYS A 43 2.33 -3.59 2.56
C CYS A 43 1.34 -4.59 3.19
N ASN A 44 1.66 -5.87 3.10
CA ASN A 44 0.95 -6.90 3.86
C ASN A 44 1.53 -6.99 5.28
N PHE A 45 0.68 -7.16 6.28
CA PHE A 45 1.08 -7.20 7.69
C PHE A 45 0.31 -8.29 8.46
N SER A 46 1.01 -8.97 9.36
CA SER A 46 0.38 -9.85 10.35
C SER A 46 1.21 -9.97 11.62
N THR A 47 0.53 -10.12 12.75
CA THR A 47 1.14 -10.59 14.01
C THR A 47 0.88 -12.08 14.18
N GLU A 48 1.57 -12.72 15.13
CA GLU A 48 1.32 -14.12 15.48
C GLU A 48 -0.17 -14.37 15.80
N LYS A 49 -0.77 -13.50 16.61
CA LYS A 49 -2.20 -13.56 16.97
C LYS A 49 -3.13 -13.45 15.75
N MET A 50 -2.75 -12.69 14.73
CA MET A 50 -3.54 -12.57 13.49
C MET A 50 -3.48 -13.85 12.64
N ARG A 51 -2.40 -14.64 12.75
CA ARG A 51 -2.21 -15.90 12.03
C ARG A 51 -2.79 -17.11 12.76
N SER A 52 -3.09 -16.97 14.05
CA SER A 52 -3.76 -18.01 14.85
C SER A 52 -5.25 -18.13 14.50
N ASP A 53 -5.89 -19.23 14.88
CA ASP A 53 -7.32 -19.45 14.66
C ASP A 53 -8.18 -18.36 15.33
N GLY A 54 -9.16 -17.84 14.59
CA GLY A 54 -9.94 -16.67 15.02
C GLY A 54 -9.15 -15.36 15.02
N GLY A 55 -7.97 -15.33 14.41
CA GLY A 55 -7.06 -14.19 14.33
C GLY A 55 -7.64 -12.97 13.61
N ILE A 56 -8.70 -13.15 12.80
CA ILE A 56 -9.41 -12.07 12.12
C ILE A 56 -9.87 -10.96 13.07
N LYS A 57 -10.22 -11.29 14.33
CA LYS A 57 -10.59 -10.28 15.34
C LYS A 57 -9.46 -9.27 15.59
N TYR A 58 -8.21 -9.73 15.61
CA TYR A 58 -7.05 -8.86 15.79
C TYR A 58 -6.75 -8.03 14.55
N VAL A 59 -7.11 -8.52 13.36
CA VAL A 59 -7.07 -7.75 12.11
C VAL A 59 -8.07 -6.59 12.19
N GLU A 60 -9.32 -6.86 12.56
CA GLU A 60 -10.36 -5.84 12.70
C GLU A 60 -10.03 -4.81 13.79
N GLU A 61 -9.47 -5.25 14.93
CA GLU A 61 -8.96 -4.36 15.97
C GLU A 61 -7.82 -3.46 15.48
N ALA A 62 -6.89 -4.00 14.68
CA ALA A 62 -5.80 -3.22 14.10
C ALA A 62 -6.31 -2.18 13.10
N ILE A 63 -7.28 -2.55 12.24
CA ILE A 63 -7.91 -1.63 11.29
C ILE A 63 -8.54 -0.43 12.01
N LYS A 64 -9.25 -0.65 13.13
CA LYS A 64 -9.83 0.44 13.94
C LYS A 64 -8.77 1.38 14.53
N LYS A 65 -7.56 0.88 14.80
CA LYS A 65 -6.44 1.72 15.27
C LYS A 65 -5.83 2.52 14.11
N LEU A 66 -5.67 1.91 12.95
CA LEU A 66 -5.17 2.56 11.73
C LEU A 66 -6.09 3.69 11.28
N GLU A 67 -7.41 3.47 11.34
CA GLU A 67 -8.41 4.49 10.97
C GLU A 67 -8.22 5.80 11.75
N LYS A 68 -8.00 5.70 13.07
CA LYS A 68 -7.78 6.86 13.95
C LYS A 68 -6.50 7.64 13.64
N LYS A 69 -5.58 7.02 12.89
CA LYS A 69 -4.24 7.53 12.60
C LYS A 69 -4.02 7.75 11.10
N HIS A 70 -5.09 7.74 10.30
CA HIS A 70 -5.02 7.83 8.84
C HIS A 70 -4.14 8.98 8.35
N LYS A 71 -4.35 10.20 8.89
CA LYS A 71 -3.57 11.38 8.50
C LYS A 71 -2.07 11.23 8.82
N GLU A 72 -1.75 10.80 10.05
CA GLU A 72 -0.37 10.57 10.50
C GLU A 72 0.32 9.49 9.65
N HIS A 73 -0.43 8.47 9.21
CA HIS A 73 0.08 7.44 8.30
C HIS A 73 0.35 7.98 6.88
N ILE A 74 -0.56 8.78 6.32
CA ILE A 74 -0.37 9.39 4.99
C ILE A 74 0.90 10.25 4.97
N GLU A 75 1.16 11.01 6.03
CA GLU A 75 2.35 11.87 6.16
C GLU A 75 3.67 11.08 6.08
N VAL A 76 3.67 9.79 6.40
CA VAL A 76 4.88 8.93 6.35
C VAL A 76 4.87 7.89 5.23
N TYR A 77 3.83 7.88 4.39
CA TYR A 77 3.70 6.93 3.28
C TYR A 77 4.36 7.40 1.97
N ASP A 78 4.94 8.59 1.96
CA ASP A 78 5.92 9.03 0.97
C ASP A 78 6.95 9.98 1.61
N PRO A 79 8.11 10.22 0.95
CA PRO A 79 9.17 11.07 1.48
C PRO A 79 8.80 12.55 1.63
N HIS A 80 7.66 12.98 1.08
CA HIS A 80 7.25 14.39 1.00
C HIS A 80 5.97 14.67 1.79
N GLY A 81 5.75 13.95 2.89
CA GLY A 81 4.67 14.29 3.83
C GLY A 81 3.26 13.97 3.31
N GLY A 82 3.11 13.05 2.35
CA GLY A 82 1.83 12.75 1.72
C GLY A 82 1.64 13.44 0.36
N MET A 83 2.46 14.46 0.05
CA MET A 83 2.26 15.33 -1.11
C MET A 83 2.41 14.60 -2.45
N ASP A 84 3.27 13.58 -2.52
CA ASP A 84 3.38 12.77 -3.72
C ASP A 84 2.17 11.86 -3.91
N ASN A 85 1.69 11.24 -2.82
CA ASN A 85 0.54 10.36 -2.89
C ASN A 85 -0.77 11.08 -3.23
N VAL A 86 -0.89 12.40 -3.00
CA VAL A 86 -2.05 13.20 -3.46
C VAL A 86 -2.33 12.98 -4.96
N ARG A 87 -1.27 12.87 -5.78
CA ARG A 87 -1.40 12.66 -7.24
C ARG A 87 -1.93 11.27 -7.61
N ARG A 88 -1.79 10.30 -6.71
CA ARG A 88 -2.14 8.88 -6.94
C ARG A 88 -3.46 8.49 -6.27
N LEU A 89 -3.63 8.82 -5.00
CA LEU A 89 -4.74 8.41 -4.14
C LEU A 89 -6.01 9.24 -4.38
N THR A 90 -6.62 9.02 -5.54
CA THR A 90 -7.76 9.82 -6.02
C THR A 90 -9.12 9.12 -5.90
N GLY A 91 -9.14 7.84 -5.50
CA GLY A 91 -10.35 7.00 -5.53
C GLY A 91 -10.58 6.32 -6.89
N LYS A 92 -9.76 6.61 -7.90
CA LYS A 92 -9.78 5.98 -9.22
C LYS A 92 -8.64 4.98 -9.36
N HIS A 93 -8.65 4.17 -10.42
CA HIS A 93 -7.55 3.25 -10.77
C HIS A 93 -7.13 2.33 -9.61
N GLU A 94 -8.12 1.67 -8.98
CA GLU A 94 -7.89 0.76 -7.86
C GLU A 94 -7.13 1.39 -6.67
N THR A 95 -7.34 2.68 -6.41
CA THR A 95 -6.83 3.37 -5.23
C THR A 95 -7.96 3.92 -4.37
N SER A 96 -7.71 4.13 -3.08
CA SER A 96 -8.60 4.91 -2.22
C SER A 96 -8.38 6.42 -2.42
N SER A 97 -9.32 7.23 -1.96
CA SER A 97 -9.09 8.67 -1.77
C SER A 97 -8.07 8.88 -0.63
N ILE A 98 -7.22 9.90 -0.76
CA ILE A 98 -6.24 10.26 0.26
C ILE A 98 -6.87 10.76 1.56
N ASP A 99 -8.05 11.36 1.50
CA ASP A 99 -8.69 11.99 2.67
C ASP A 99 -9.56 11.02 3.49
N LYS A 100 -10.02 9.94 2.86
CA LYS A 100 -10.99 9.01 3.45
C LYS A 100 -10.37 7.65 3.70
N PHE A 101 -10.29 7.27 4.97
CA PHE A 101 -9.99 5.89 5.34
C PHE A 101 -11.16 4.98 4.98
N SER A 102 -10.85 3.82 4.42
CA SER A 102 -11.84 2.79 4.10
C SER A 102 -11.21 1.41 4.18
N TRP A 103 -12.00 0.39 4.47
CA TRP A 103 -11.54 -0.99 4.41
C TRP A 103 -12.64 -1.92 3.90
N GLY A 104 -12.25 -3.09 3.38
CA GLY A 104 -13.22 -4.08 2.94
C GLY A 104 -12.61 -5.43 2.57
N ILE A 105 -13.47 -6.45 2.54
CA ILE A 105 -13.10 -7.80 2.11
C ILE A 105 -13.00 -7.81 0.58
N ALA A 106 -11.82 -8.18 0.07
CA ALA A 106 -11.48 -8.22 -1.34
C ALA A 106 -11.69 -6.89 -2.11
N ASN A 107 -11.95 -5.78 -1.42
CA ASN A 107 -12.14 -4.47 -2.03
C ASN A 107 -10.79 -3.87 -2.43
N ARG A 108 -10.55 -3.72 -3.74
CA ARG A 108 -9.30 -3.15 -4.27
C ARG A 108 -9.25 -1.63 -4.20
N ALA A 109 -10.39 -0.94 -4.07
CA ALA A 109 -10.47 0.51 -3.98
C ALA A 109 -10.43 1.03 -2.53
N ALA A 110 -10.33 0.14 -1.54
CA ALA A 110 -10.27 0.49 -0.14
C ALA A 110 -8.83 0.80 0.31
N SER A 111 -8.68 1.63 1.35
CA SER A 111 -7.38 1.94 1.94
C SER A 111 -6.73 0.69 2.55
N ILE A 112 -7.53 -0.16 3.22
CA ILE A 112 -7.10 -1.47 3.73
C ILE A 112 -7.96 -2.58 3.12
N ARG A 113 -7.31 -3.57 2.52
CA ARG A 113 -7.98 -4.74 1.93
C ARG A 113 -7.74 -5.98 2.76
N ILE A 114 -8.80 -6.63 3.23
CA ILE A 114 -8.73 -7.99 3.77
C ILE A 114 -8.87 -8.98 2.62
N PRO A 115 -7.89 -9.86 2.35
CA PRO A 115 -8.02 -10.86 1.28
C PRO A 115 -9.22 -11.79 1.51
N ARG A 116 -9.83 -12.29 0.42
CA ARG A 116 -10.98 -13.20 0.50
C ARG A 116 -10.67 -14.48 1.30
N ALA A 117 -9.48 -15.05 1.11
CA ALA A 117 -9.04 -16.23 1.84
C ALA A 117 -8.95 -15.96 3.35
N VAL A 118 -8.37 -14.83 3.76
CA VAL A 118 -8.28 -14.42 5.16
C VAL A 118 -9.65 -14.30 5.82
N ALA A 119 -10.63 -13.73 5.11
CA ALA A 119 -12.00 -13.62 5.63
C ALA A 119 -12.70 -14.99 5.74
N LYS A 120 -12.45 -15.91 4.80
CA LYS A 120 -12.98 -17.26 4.82
C LYS A 120 -12.38 -18.09 5.96
N ASP A 121 -11.07 -18.05 6.09
CA ASP A 121 -10.31 -18.88 7.04
C ASP A 121 -10.27 -18.26 8.45
N LYS A 122 -10.76 -17.02 8.58
CA LYS A 122 -10.81 -16.23 9.82
C LYS A 122 -9.44 -16.02 10.48
N LYS A 123 -8.37 -16.03 9.68
CA LYS A 123 -6.98 -15.78 10.07
C LYS A 123 -6.13 -15.38 8.85
N VAL A 124 -5.01 -14.72 9.08
CA VAL A 124 -4.06 -14.29 8.02
C VAL A 124 -3.14 -15.42 7.61
#